data_AF-A0A433PEB1-F1
#
_entry.id   AF-A0A433PEB1-F1
#
_cell.length_a   1.000
_cell.length_b   1.000
_cell.length_c   1.000
_cell.angle_alpha   90.00
_cell.angle_beta   90.00
_cell.angle_gamma   90.00
#
_symmetry.space_group_name_H-M   'P 1'
#
loop_
_entity.id
_entity.type
_entity.pdbx_description
1 polymer ?
#
loop_
_entity_poly.entity_id
_entity_poly.type
_entity_poly.pdbx_seq_one_letter_code
_entity_poly.pdbx_strand_id
1 'polypeptide(L)'
;MAEVSLKAQVSNLLTEYSNLVRNYFAATEALAEGRPPPVLPAGGGPVHPDAIMQRIVDIDAKLQKAVDQIEDHQTLQRKIFEVQEDIRRHNANILALVSRLQEARGMLELCLDSVKQESVAMKQAKDSTVTFTEIISYAAKLSKYTSAPPNFDPANREITFEKPYPDEDRMRQGLLYRQYQTVPEQGDVFGEWIFRVLISSQLLLYEQYAKDLTFPLCI
;
A
#
# COMPACT_ATOMS: atom_id res chain seq x y z
N MET A 1 39.11 -29.69 4.00
CA MET A 1 39.11 -31.15 4.24
C MET A 1 37.66 -31.56 4.30
N ALA A 2 37.18 -32.38 3.35
CA ALA A 2 35.79 -32.82 3.36
C ALA A 2 35.63 -33.78 4.54
N GLU A 3 35.03 -33.32 5.63
CA GLU A 3 34.63 -34.21 6.72
C GLU A 3 33.69 -35.24 6.11
N VAL A 4 34.15 -36.49 6.03
CA VAL A 4 33.28 -37.61 5.71
C VAL A 4 32.14 -37.52 6.71
N SER A 5 30.91 -37.30 6.21
CA SER A 5 29.73 -37.14 7.05
C SER A 5 29.73 -38.22 8.13
N LEU A 6 29.58 -37.83 9.39
CA LEU A 6 29.57 -38.75 10.53
C LEU A 6 28.63 -39.95 10.29
N LYS A 7 27.53 -39.71 9.57
CA LYS A 7 26.59 -40.73 9.07
C LYS A 7 27.25 -41.76 8.14
N ALA A 8 28.06 -41.31 7.18
CA ALA A 8 28.80 -42.15 6.25
C ALA A 8 29.90 -42.97 6.97
N GLN A 9 30.52 -42.40 8.01
CA GLN A 9 31.47 -43.11 8.84
C GLN A 9 30.80 -44.23 9.65
N VAL A 10 29.66 -43.96 10.28
CA VAL A 10 28.88 -44.96 11.02
C VAL A 10 28.34 -46.06 10.10
N SER A 11 27.86 -45.72 8.89
CA SER A 11 27.41 -46.74 7.93
C SER A 11 28.53 -47.67 7.46
N ASN A 12 29.74 -47.12 7.29
CA ASN A 12 30.92 -47.92 6.93
C ASN A 12 31.33 -48.85 8.08
N LEU A 13 31.31 -48.37 9.32
CA LEU A 13 31.62 -49.19 10.51
C LEU A 13 30.59 -50.31 10.72
N LEU A 14 29.29 -50.04 10.50
CA LEU A 14 28.23 -51.05 10.55
C LEU A 14 28.40 -52.12 9.46
N THR A 15 28.82 -51.71 8.27
CA THR A 15 29.09 -52.64 7.16
C THR A 15 30.32 -53.51 7.45
N GLU A 16 31.39 -52.91 8.00
CA GLU A 16 32.59 -53.65 8.42
C GLU A 16 32.28 -54.63 9.57
N TYR A 17 31.49 -54.21 10.56
CA TYR A 17 31.03 -55.06 11.65
C TYR A 17 30.22 -56.27 11.14
N SER A 18 29.23 -56.04 10.27
CA SER A 18 28.44 -57.11 9.65
C SER A 18 29.32 -58.11 8.90
N ASN A 19 30.32 -57.64 8.17
CA ASN A 19 31.24 -58.50 7.43
C ASN A 19 32.13 -59.32 8.37
N LEU A 20 32.62 -58.74 9.46
CA LEU A 20 33.42 -59.46 10.46
C LEU A 20 32.61 -60.53 11.20
N VAL A 21 31.34 -60.25 11.54
CA VAL A 21 30.47 -61.24 12.17
C VAL A 21 30.21 -62.43 11.24
N ARG A 22 29.97 -62.18 9.94
CA ARG A 22 29.84 -63.25 8.94
C ARG A 22 31.13 -64.08 8.82
N ASN A 23 32.27 -63.42 8.83
CA ASN A 23 33.58 -64.07 8.76
C ASN A 23 33.90 -64.87 10.04
N TYR A 24 33.46 -64.39 11.21
CA TYR A 24 33.61 -65.11 12.48
C TYR A 24 32.83 -66.43 12.46
N PHE A 25 31.54 -66.39 12.10
CA PHE A 25 30.73 -67.60 12.03
C PHE A 25 31.30 -68.61 11.00
N ALA A 26 31.70 -68.13 9.82
CA ALA A 26 32.35 -68.98 8.81
C ALA A 26 33.68 -69.59 9.30
N ALA A 27 34.47 -68.86 10.10
CA ALA A 27 35.70 -69.38 10.68
C ALA A 27 35.45 -70.41 11.79
N THR A 28 34.41 -70.24 12.61
CA THR A 28 34.01 -71.21 13.63
C THR A 28 33.43 -72.49 13.04
N GLU A 29 32.65 -72.39 11.95
CA GLU A 29 32.11 -73.53 11.21
C GLU A 29 33.25 -74.34 10.55
N ALA A 30 34.20 -73.66 9.90
CA ALA A 30 35.36 -74.32 9.31
C ALA A 30 36.24 -75.04 10.34
N LEU A 31 36.37 -74.47 11.55
CA LEU A 31 37.11 -75.08 12.66
C LEU A 31 36.38 -76.31 13.22
N ALA A 32 35.04 -76.27 13.30
CA ALA A 32 34.21 -77.39 13.75
C ALA A 32 34.21 -78.57 12.75
N GLU A 33 34.32 -78.29 11.45
CA GLU A 33 34.37 -79.31 10.39
C GLU A 33 35.77 -79.90 10.12
N GLY A 34 36.83 -79.37 10.76
CA GLY A 34 38.22 -79.81 10.54
C GLY A 34 38.80 -79.43 9.17
N ARG A 35 38.21 -78.45 8.48
CA ARG A 35 38.65 -77.92 7.18
C ARG A 35 39.75 -76.86 7.39
N PRO A 36 40.78 -76.74 6.51
CA PRO A 36 41.75 -75.65 6.65
C PRO A 36 41.04 -74.29 6.63
N PRO A 37 41.50 -73.33 7.46
CA PRO A 37 40.77 -72.08 7.70
C PRO A 37 40.56 -71.30 6.40
N PRO A 38 39.37 -70.67 6.21
CA PRO A 38 39.11 -69.88 5.02
C PRO A 38 40.04 -68.66 4.99
N VAL A 39 40.76 -68.51 3.88
CA VAL A 39 41.64 -67.38 3.62
C VAL A 39 40.80 -66.20 3.16
N LEU A 40 40.79 -65.11 3.92
CA LEU A 40 40.22 -63.83 3.47
C LEU A 40 41.07 -63.23 2.34
N PRO A 41 40.47 -62.47 1.41
CA PRO A 41 41.11 -62.00 0.16
C PRO A 41 42.16 -60.89 0.35
N ALA A 42 42.77 -60.78 1.54
CA ALA A 42 43.76 -59.77 1.87
C ALA A 42 44.90 -60.35 2.73
N GLY A 43 45.68 -61.28 2.17
CA GLY A 43 47.09 -61.51 2.52
C GLY A 43 47.49 -61.69 4.00
N GLY A 44 46.61 -62.18 4.86
CA GLY A 44 46.89 -62.48 6.28
C GLY A 44 46.76 -63.97 6.54
N GLY A 45 47.69 -64.54 7.32
CA GLY A 45 47.74 -65.98 7.67
C GLY A 45 46.51 -66.52 8.41
N PRO A 46 46.54 -67.79 8.87
CA PRO A 46 45.39 -68.49 9.43
C PRO A 46 44.79 -67.73 10.62
N VAL A 47 43.58 -67.21 10.45
CA VAL A 47 42.94 -66.34 11.44
C VAL A 47 42.23 -67.22 12.45
N HIS A 48 42.78 -67.30 13.66
CA HIS A 48 42.08 -67.89 14.79
C HIS A 48 40.84 -67.04 15.15
N PRO A 49 39.72 -67.66 15.57
CA PRO A 49 38.47 -66.97 15.89
C PRO A 49 38.67 -65.85 16.93
N ASP A 50 39.65 -66.01 17.82
CA ASP A 50 40.02 -65.02 18.84
C ASP A 50 40.50 -63.69 18.25
N ALA A 51 41.23 -63.72 17.12
CA ALA A 51 41.71 -62.51 16.45
C ALA A 51 40.58 -61.73 15.77
N ILE A 52 39.55 -62.44 15.27
CA ILE A 52 38.33 -61.80 14.73
C ILE A 52 37.52 -61.19 15.87
N MET A 53 37.44 -61.88 17.01
CA MET A 53 36.73 -61.39 18.19
C MET A 53 37.35 -60.10 18.75
N GLN A 54 38.68 -60.02 18.83
CA GLN A 54 39.38 -58.78 19.22
C GLN A 54 39.04 -57.62 18.27
N ARG A 55 39.00 -57.89 16.96
CA ARG A 55 38.67 -56.87 15.96
C ARG A 55 37.20 -56.41 16.03
N ILE A 56 36.28 -57.30 16.40
CA ILE A 56 34.88 -56.95 16.66
C ILE A 56 34.78 -56.01 17.86
N VAL A 57 35.50 -56.30 18.96
CA VAL A 57 35.56 -55.44 20.15
C VAL A 57 36.13 -54.05 19.82
N ASP A 58 37.17 -53.99 18.98
CA ASP A 58 37.76 -52.71 18.55
C ASP A 58 36.79 -51.86 17.72
N ILE A 59 35.97 -52.48 16.87
CA ILE A 59 34.96 -51.77 16.08
C ILE A 59 33.78 -51.35 16.95
N ASP A 60 33.37 -52.19 17.89
CA ASP A 60 32.32 -51.85 18.85
C ASP A 60 32.72 -50.64 19.71
N ALA A 61 33.96 -50.60 20.20
CA ALA A 61 34.51 -49.45 20.91
C ALA A 61 34.57 -48.17 20.04
N LYS A 62 34.80 -48.31 18.72
CA LYS A 62 34.75 -47.18 17.78
C LYS A 62 33.31 -46.72 17.51
N LEU A 63 32.37 -47.65 17.45
CA LEU A 63 30.95 -47.37 17.25
C LEU A 63 30.37 -46.64 18.47
N GLN A 64 30.70 -47.08 19.68
CA GLN A 64 30.29 -46.40 20.91
C GLN A 64 30.78 -44.95 20.92
N LYS A 65 32.05 -44.71 20.62
CA LYS A 65 32.61 -43.35 20.51
C LYS A 65 31.90 -42.48 19.46
N ALA A 66 31.52 -43.08 18.32
CA ALA A 66 30.78 -42.37 17.28
C ALA A 66 29.34 -42.04 17.71
N VAL A 67 28.69 -42.92 18.49
CA VAL A 67 27.37 -42.65 19.07
C VAL A 67 27.45 -41.51 20.08
N ASP A 68 28.43 -41.52 20.99
CA ASP A 68 28.62 -40.43 21.95
C ASP A 68 28.80 -39.08 21.23
N GLN A 69 29.57 -39.05 20.14
CA GLN A 69 29.74 -37.86 19.29
C GLN A 69 28.44 -37.41 18.61
N ILE A 70 27.57 -38.35 18.20
CA ILE A 70 26.25 -38.03 17.65
C ILE A 70 25.39 -37.34 18.72
N GLU A 71 25.37 -37.87 19.93
CA GLU A 71 24.58 -37.33 21.03
C GLU A 71 25.03 -35.90 21.36
N ASP A 72 26.34 -35.68 21.47
CA ASP A 72 26.91 -34.35 21.66
C ASP A 72 26.50 -33.41 20.53
N HIS A 73 26.63 -33.84 19.28
CA HIS A 73 26.22 -33.02 18.14
C HIS A 73 24.72 -32.69 18.17
N GLN A 74 23.86 -33.65 18.52
CA GLN A 74 22.42 -33.43 18.64
C GLN A 74 22.07 -32.47 19.77
N THR A 75 22.78 -32.51 20.91
CA THR A 75 22.56 -31.53 21.99
C THR A 75 22.93 -30.12 21.55
N LEU A 76 24.04 -29.95 20.82
CA LEU A 76 24.47 -28.66 20.27
C LEU A 76 23.49 -28.15 19.20
N GLN A 77 23.04 -29.02 18.30
CA GLN A 77 22.05 -28.66 17.27
C GLN A 77 20.73 -28.19 17.90
N ARG A 78 20.27 -28.81 18.98
CA ARG A 78 19.09 -28.34 19.73
C ARG A 78 19.30 -26.93 20.30
N LYS A 79 20.46 -26.66 20.90
CA LYS A 79 20.80 -25.32 21.41
C LYS A 79 20.88 -24.29 20.29
N ILE A 80 21.45 -24.64 19.13
CA ILE A 80 21.51 -23.77 17.96
C ILE A 80 20.09 -23.43 17.49
N PHE A 81 19.21 -24.43 17.40
CA PHE A 81 17.83 -24.23 16.98
C PHE A 81 17.06 -23.32 17.96
N GLU A 82 17.24 -23.52 19.27
CA GLU A 82 16.65 -22.67 20.30
C GLU A 82 17.09 -21.19 20.16
N VAL A 83 18.40 -20.95 20.02
CA VAL A 83 18.93 -19.59 19.81
C VAL A 83 18.45 -18.99 18.50
N GLN A 84 18.34 -19.78 17.43
CA GLN A 84 17.79 -19.32 16.14
C GLN A 84 16.33 -18.89 16.26
N GLU A 85 15.51 -19.65 17.00
CA GLU A 85 14.11 -19.29 17.23
C GLU A 85 13.98 -18.04 18.10
N ASP A 86 14.84 -17.89 19.11
CA ASP A 86 14.91 -16.67 19.92
C ASP A 86 15.26 -15.44 19.06
N ILE A 87 16.25 -15.55 18.18
CA ILE A 87 16.62 -14.48 17.22
C ILE A 87 15.42 -14.16 16.33
N ARG A 88 14.74 -15.18 15.79
CA ARG A 88 13.56 -15.01 14.94
C ARG A 88 12.44 -14.28 15.67
N ARG A 89 12.18 -14.64 16.93
CA ARG A 89 11.19 -14.00 17.80
C ARG A 89 11.56 -12.55 18.10
N HIS A 90 12.83 -12.27 18.43
CA HIS A 90 13.29 -10.90 18.68
C HIS A 90 13.17 -10.02 17.43
N ASN A 91 13.53 -10.53 16.25
CA ASN A 91 13.36 -9.81 15.00
C ASN A 91 11.89 -9.49 14.70
N ALA A 92 10.98 -10.44 14.93
CA ALA A 92 9.54 -10.20 14.79
C ALA A 92 9.05 -9.09 15.74
N ASN A 93 9.51 -9.09 16.98
CA ASN A 93 9.16 -8.06 17.97
C ASN A 93 9.71 -6.67 17.58
N ILE A 94 10.94 -6.60 17.06
CA ILE A 94 11.54 -5.35 16.58
C ILE A 94 10.72 -4.79 15.41
N LEU A 95 10.37 -5.62 14.44
CA LEU A 95 9.55 -5.18 13.29
C LEU A 95 8.17 -4.68 13.74
N ALA A 96 7.54 -5.38 14.69
CA ALA A 96 6.27 -4.94 15.25
C ALA A 96 6.39 -3.59 15.99
N LEU A 97 7.47 -3.37 16.74
CA LEU A 97 7.74 -2.11 17.41
C LEU A 97 7.95 -0.97 16.40
N VAL A 98 8.72 -1.21 15.34
CA VAL A 98 8.96 -0.22 14.29
C VAL A 98 7.66 0.16 13.58
N SER A 99 6.80 -0.81 13.26
CA SER A 99 5.47 -0.53 12.68
C SER A 99 4.65 0.37 13.59
N ARG A 100 4.55 0.02 14.88
CA ARG A 100 3.80 0.83 15.86
C ARG A 100 4.35 2.24 16.01
N LEU A 101 5.67 2.41 15.99
CA LEU A 101 6.30 3.73 16.05
C LEU A 101 6.00 4.54 14.78
N GLN A 102 6.01 3.90 13.61
CA GLN A 102 5.68 4.56 12.36
C GLN A 102 4.20 4.99 12.31
N GLU A 103 3.30 4.15 12.78
CA GLU A 103 1.87 4.48 12.93
C GLU A 103 1.67 5.65 13.91
N ALA A 104 2.29 5.59 15.09
CA ALA A 104 2.20 6.67 16.08
C ALA A 104 2.76 7.99 15.55
N ARG A 105 3.89 7.93 14.83
CA ARG A 105 4.47 9.10 14.16
C ARG A 105 3.50 9.68 13.12
N GLY A 106 2.91 8.85 12.26
CA GLY A 106 1.94 9.29 11.26
C GLY A 106 0.72 9.97 11.89
N MET A 107 0.21 9.42 13.00
CA MET A 107 -0.91 10.03 13.75
C MET A 107 -0.54 11.39 14.34
N LEU A 108 0.68 11.54 14.87
CA LEU A 108 1.17 12.82 15.37
C LEU A 108 1.36 13.85 14.26
N GLU A 109 1.86 13.44 13.09
CA GLU A 109 2.01 14.32 11.92
C GLU A 109 0.64 14.83 11.45
N LEU A 110 -0.38 13.96 11.37
CA LEU A 110 -1.76 14.36 11.03
C LEU A 110 -2.36 15.33 12.07
N CYS A 111 -2.16 15.05 13.35
CA CYS A 111 -2.63 15.94 14.43
C CYS A 111 -1.94 17.31 14.33
N LEU A 112 -0.63 17.32 14.11
CA LEU A 112 0.15 18.55 14.01
C LEU A 112 -0.28 19.39 12.80
N ASP A 113 -0.57 18.74 11.67
CA ASP A 113 -1.08 19.43 10.48
C ASP A 113 -2.50 19.98 10.69
N SER A 114 -3.38 19.26 11.39
CA SER A 114 -4.70 19.79 11.78
C SER A 114 -4.59 21.02 12.69
N VAL A 115 -3.73 20.97 13.71
CA VAL A 115 -3.48 22.10 14.63
C VAL A 115 -2.88 23.29 13.89
N LYS A 116 -2.00 23.06 12.91
CA LYS A 116 -1.47 24.14 12.06
C LYS A 116 -2.58 24.81 11.25
N GLN A 117 -3.46 24.02 10.63
CA GLN A 117 -4.59 24.56 9.86
C GLN A 117 -5.53 25.37 10.76
N GLU A 118 -5.89 24.84 11.93
CA GLU A 118 -6.70 25.55 12.92
C GLU A 118 -6.02 26.83 13.40
N SER A 119 -4.70 26.79 13.65
CA SER A 119 -3.93 27.97 14.06
C SER A 119 -3.96 29.07 12.99
N VAL A 120 -3.83 28.70 11.71
CA VAL A 120 -3.93 29.66 10.59
C VAL A 120 -5.34 30.24 10.52
N ALA A 121 -6.38 29.40 10.63
CA ALA A 121 -7.76 29.86 10.63
C ALA A 121 -8.06 30.80 11.82
N MET A 122 -7.55 30.50 13.03
CA MET A 122 -7.67 31.38 14.19
C MET A 122 -6.96 32.71 14.00
N LYS A 123 -5.77 32.73 13.37
CA LYS A 123 -5.07 33.97 13.04
C LYS A 123 -5.87 34.82 12.06
N GLN A 124 -6.38 34.21 10.99
CA GLN A 124 -7.26 34.90 10.02
C GLN A 124 -8.54 35.43 10.68
N ALA A 125 -9.17 34.65 11.56
CA ALA A 125 -10.33 35.07 12.33
C ALA A 125 -10.01 36.24 13.29
N LYS A 126 -8.81 36.28 13.86
CA LYS A 126 -8.35 37.40 14.69
C LYS A 126 -8.06 38.66 13.87
N ASP A 127 -7.47 38.50 12.69
CA ASP A 127 -7.13 39.62 11.79
C ASP A 127 -8.39 40.19 11.14
N SER A 128 -9.36 39.33 10.78
CA SER A 128 -10.71 39.74 10.39
C SER A 128 -11.45 40.30 11.61
N THR A 129 -11.35 41.62 11.79
CA THR A 129 -12.06 42.36 12.85
C THR A 129 -13.56 42.41 12.54
N VAL A 130 -14.25 41.28 12.61
CA VAL A 130 -15.71 41.23 12.54
C VAL A 130 -16.26 41.48 13.93
N THR A 131 -17.13 42.48 14.06
CA THR A 131 -17.67 42.82 15.38
C THR A 131 -18.69 41.76 15.79
N PHE A 132 -18.65 41.31 17.04
CA PHE A 132 -19.62 40.34 17.57
C PHE A 132 -21.08 40.77 17.37
N THR A 133 -21.33 42.08 17.44
CA THR A 133 -22.65 42.68 17.19
C THR A 133 -23.13 42.46 15.76
N GLU A 134 -22.24 42.53 14.77
CA GLU A 134 -22.57 42.29 13.36
C GLU A 134 -22.97 40.83 13.15
N ILE A 135 -22.23 39.89 13.75
CA ILE A 135 -22.52 38.45 13.68
C ILE A 135 -23.90 38.15 14.25
N ILE A 136 -24.24 38.66 15.43
CA ILE A 136 -25.57 38.48 16.02
C ILE A 136 -26.65 39.10 15.12
N SER A 137 -26.43 40.32 14.65
CA SER A 137 -27.41 41.00 13.80
C SER A 137 -27.68 40.25 12.50
N TYR A 138 -26.63 39.65 11.92
CA TYR A 138 -26.73 38.85 10.70
C TYR A 138 -27.36 37.49 10.96
N ALA A 139 -26.97 36.80 12.05
CA ALA A 139 -27.59 35.54 12.46
C ALA A 139 -29.09 35.69 12.72
N ALA A 140 -29.52 36.80 13.33
CA ALA A 140 -30.95 37.10 13.53
C ALA A 140 -31.70 37.33 12.22
N LYS A 141 -31.06 37.94 11.20
CA LYS A 141 -31.62 38.07 9.85
C LYS A 141 -31.74 36.69 9.17
N LEU A 142 -30.71 35.86 9.28
CA LEU A 142 -30.65 34.54 8.66
C LEU A 142 -31.65 33.54 9.27
N SER A 143 -31.86 33.60 10.59
CA SER A 143 -32.79 32.73 11.34
C SER A 143 -34.20 32.68 10.73
N LYS A 144 -34.67 33.80 10.16
CA LYS A 144 -35.97 33.90 9.47
C LYS A 144 -36.10 32.97 8.27
N TYR A 145 -34.98 32.59 7.66
CA TYR A 145 -34.92 31.80 6.42
C TYR A 145 -34.47 30.36 6.67
N THR A 146 -33.85 30.07 7.81
CA THR A 146 -33.22 28.76 8.07
C THR A 146 -34.03 27.86 9.00
N SER A 147 -34.98 28.41 9.77
CA SER A 147 -35.80 27.62 10.70
C SER A 147 -37.29 27.82 10.44
N ALA A 148 -38.03 26.72 10.43
CA ALA A 148 -39.49 26.79 10.44
C ALA A 148 -39.97 27.33 11.80
N PRO A 149 -40.93 28.28 11.84
CA PRO A 149 -41.48 28.79 13.09
C PRO A 149 -42.04 27.66 13.98
N PRO A 150 -41.98 27.79 15.32
CA PRO A 150 -42.63 26.85 16.21
C PRO A 150 -44.14 26.83 15.91
N ASN A 151 -44.70 25.63 15.71
CA ASN A 151 -46.06 25.34 15.22
C ASN A 151 -46.29 25.48 13.71
N PHE A 152 -45.25 25.46 12.86
CA PHE A 152 -45.42 25.41 11.40
C PHE A 152 -46.15 24.13 10.97
N ASP A 153 -47.37 24.28 10.47
CA ASP A 153 -48.14 23.21 9.80
C ASP A 153 -48.16 23.50 8.29
N PRO A 154 -47.61 22.62 7.43
CA PRO A 154 -47.62 22.82 5.98
C PRO A 154 -49.03 22.88 5.37
N ALA A 155 -50.06 22.40 6.07
CA ALA A 155 -51.45 22.47 5.63
C ALA A 155 -52.14 23.80 5.97
N ASN A 156 -51.68 24.50 7.02
CA ASN A 156 -52.26 25.77 7.44
C ASN A 156 -51.48 26.96 6.85
N ARG A 157 -52.08 27.66 5.88
CA ARG A 157 -51.45 28.81 5.19
C ARG A 157 -51.37 30.09 6.04
N GLU A 158 -51.89 30.08 7.26
CA GLU A 158 -51.92 31.27 8.13
C GLU A 158 -50.55 31.64 8.71
N ILE A 159 -49.59 30.71 8.75
CA ILE A 159 -48.25 30.98 9.28
C ILE A 159 -47.32 31.41 8.14
N THR A 160 -46.96 32.70 8.14
CA THR A 160 -46.07 33.29 7.14
C THR A 160 -44.64 32.74 7.29
N PHE A 161 -44.27 31.80 6.41
CA PHE A 161 -42.91 31.27 6.29
C PHE A 161 -42.20 31.92 5.09
N GLU A 162 -41.03 32.52 5.33
CA GLU A 162 -40.18 32.99 4.22
C GLU A 162 -39.30 31.84 3.73
N LYS A 163 -39.39 31.55 2.43
CA LYS A 163 -38.60 30.48 1.82
C LYS A 163 -37.10 30.84 1.83
N PRO A 164 -36.20 29.85 1.90
CA PRO A 164 -34.76 30.08 1.91
C PRO A 164 -34.21 30.63 0.59
N TYR A 165 -34.97 30.53 -0.50
CA TYR A 165 -34.65 31.08 -1.81
C TYR A 165 -35.65 32.18 -2.19
N PRO A 166 -35.24 33.17 -3.00
CA PRO A 166 -36.15 34.22 -3.46
C PRO A 166 -37.25 33.64 -4.35
N ASP A 167 -38.50 34.03 -4.09
CA ASP A 167 -39.63 33.70 -4.95
C ASP A 167 -39.61 34.52 -6.25
N GLU A 168 -40.21 33.98 -7.32
CA GLU A 168 -40.36 34.66 -8.62
C GLU A 168 -40.93 36.07 -8.49
N ASP A 169 -41.95 36.26 -7.65
CA ASP A 169 -42.54 37.58 -7.41
C ASP A 169 -41.55 38.55 -6.75
N ARG A 170 -40.74 38.07 -5.79
CA ARG A 170 -39.66 38.87 -5.17
C ARG A 170 -38.56 39.18 -6.17
N MET A 171 -38.22 38.24 -7.06
CA MET A 171 -37.23 38.45 -8.13
C MET A 171 -37.72 39.50 -9.14
N ARG A 172 -39.00 39.43 -9.54
CA ARG A 172 -39.65 40.41 -10.43
C ARG A 172 -39.78 41.80 -9.82
N GLN A 173 -39.93 41.89 -8.51
CA GLN A 173 -39.93 43.17 -7.81
C GLN A 173 -38.52 43.74 -7.59
N GLY A 174 -37.48 42.94 -7.84
CA GLY A 174 -36.09 43.33 -7.62
C GLY A 174 -35.63 44.48 -8.53
N LEU A 175 -34.68 45.27 -8.01
CA LEU A 175 -34.07 46.38 -8.74
C LEU A 175 -33.44 45.92 -10.07
N LEU A 176 -32.82 44.74 -10.07
CA LEU A 176 -32.20 44.15 -11.27
C LEU A 176 -33.23 43.89 -12.37
N TYR A 177 -34.40 43.33 -12.01
CA TYR A 177 -35.46 43.07 -12.97
C TYR A 177 -36.06 44.37 -13.52
N ARG A 178 -36.24 45.38 -12.67
CA ARG A 178 -36.71 46.70 -13.09
C ARG A 178 -35.73 47.39 -14.05
N GLN A 179 -34.42 47.29 -13.78
CA GLN A 179 -33.38 47.81 -14.68
C GLN A 179 -33.41 47.10 -16.04
N TYR A 180 -33.56 45.78 -16.04
CA TYR A 180 -33.68 44.99 -17.26
C TYR A 180 -34.91 45.38 -18.09
N GLN A 181 -36.06 45.66 -17.46
CA GLN A 181 -37.26 46.12 -18.16
C GLN A 181 -37.14 47.54 -18.75
N THR A 182 -36.35 48.42 -18.12
CA THR A 182 -36.16 49.80 -18.60
C THR A 182 -35.15 49.91 -19.73
N VAL A 183 -34.37 48.86 -20.00
CA VAL A 183 -33.72 48.73 -21.29
C VAL A 183 -34.84 48.39 -22.26
N PRO A 184 -35.30 49.32 -23.13
CA PRO A 184 -36.20 48.92 -24.19
C PRO A 184 -35.50 47.78 -24.92
N GLU A 185 -36.21 46.69 -25.22
CA GLU A 185 -35.73 45.72 -26.20
C GLU A 185 -35.15 46.53 -27.35
N GLN A 186 -33.82 46.52 -27.49
CA GLN A 186 -33.16 47.10 -28.64
C GLN A 186 -33.52 46.18 -29.79
N GLY A 187 -34.73 46.38 -30.33
CA GLY A 187 -35.10 45.89 -31.64
C GLY A 187 -34.05 46.41 -32.61
N ASP A 188 -33.20 45.49 -33.03
CA ASP A 188 -32.33 45.54 -34.22
C ASP A 188 -31.82 46.91 -34.68
N VAL A 189 -31.27 47.72 -33.75
CA VAL A 189 -30.50 48.92 -34.11
C VAL A 189 -29.28 48.53 -34.97
N PHE A 190 -28.77 47.31 -34.78
CA PHE A 190 -27.70 46.73 -35.58
C PHE A 190 -28.16 46.40 -37.01
N GLY A 191 -29.40 45.93 -37.17
CA GLY A 191 -30.01 45.66 -38.48
C GLY A 191 -30.20 46.94 -39.30
N GLU A 192 -30.76 48.00 -38.70
CA GLU A 192 -30.93 49.29 -39.39
C GLU A 192 -29.59 49.97 -39.74
N TRP A 193 -28.58 49.85 -38.87
CA TRP A 193 -27.26 50.41 -39.12
C TRP A 193 -26.56 49.71 -40.29
N ILE A 194 -26.62 48.36 -40.35
CA ILE A 194 -26.10 47.61 -41.50
C ILE A 194 -26.83 47.98 -42.79
N PHE A 195 -28.17 48.09 -42.76
CA PHE A 195 -28.95 48.45 -43.95
C PHE A 195 -28.57 49.84 -44.47
N ARG A 196 -28.38 50.83 -43.58
CA ARG A 196 -27.95 52.18 -43.96
C ARG A 196 -26.52 52.21 -44.50
N VAL A 197 -25.59 51.50 -43.88
CA VAL A 197 -24.19 51.42 -44.35
C VAL A 197 -24.10 50.72 -45.72
N LEU A 198 -24.89 49.67 -45.94
CA LEU A 198 -24.92 48.94 -47.20
C LEU A 198 -25.54 49.76 -48.33
N ILE A 199 -26.63 50.50 -48.05
CA ILE A 199 -27.27 51.40 -49.03
C ILE A 199 -26.33 52.57 -49.38
N SER A 200 -25.68 53.20 -48.40
CA SER A 200 -24.71 54.27 -48.67
C SER A 200 -23.49 53.76 -49.46
N SER A 201 -23.02 52.55 -49.19
CA SER A 201 -21.92 51.94 -49.96
C SER A 201 -22.31 51.63 -51.40
N GLN A 202 -23.53 51.14 -51.65
CA GLN A 202 -24.01 50.93 -53.02
C GLN A 202 -24.24 52.24 -53.79
N LEU A 203 -24.76 53.28 -53.15
CA LEU A 203 -24.94 54.60 -53.77
C LEU A 203 -23.59 55.23 -54.17
N LEU A 204 -22.57 55.10 -53.33
CA LEU A 204 -21.22 55.59 -53.64
C LEU A 204 -20.56 54.82 -54.79
N LEU A 205 -20.79 53.51 -54.89
CA LEU A 205 -20.32 52.71 -56.03
C LEU A 205 -21.02 53.11 -57.34
N TYR A 206 -22.32 53.43 -57.30
CA TYR A 206 -23.05 53.93 -58.46
C TYR A 206 -22.59 55.32 -58.88
N GLU A 207 -22.27 56.20 -57.94
CA GLU A 207 -21.74 57.55 -58.23
C GLU A 207 -20.33 57.51 -58.82
N GLN A 208 -19.50 56.56 -58.37
CA GLN A 208 -18.17 56.31 -58.94
C GLN A 208 -18.28 55.78 -60.39
N TYR A 209 -19.17 54.82 -60.63
CA TYR A 209 -19.38 54.21 -61.95
C TYR A 209 -20.01 55.18 -62.96
N ALA A 210 -20.83 56.13 -62.51
CA ALA A 210 -21.42 57.17 -63.36
C ALA A 210 -20.38 58.22 -63.82
N LYS A 211 -19.33 58.48 -63.01
CA LYS A 211 -18.27 59.44 -63.36
C LYS A 211 -17.28 58.87 -64.40
N ASP A 212 -17.07 57.55 -64.42
CA ASP A 212 -16.13 56.89 -65.33
C ASP A 212 -16.69 56.63 -66.74
N LEU A 213 -17.99 56.81 -66.99
CA LEU A 213 -18.60 56.65 -68.33
C LEU A 213 -18.79 57.95 -69.14
N THR A 214 -18.35 59.09 -68.63
CA THR A 214 -18.37 60.37 -69.37
C THR A 214 -16.95 60.82 -69.75
N PHE A 215 -16.38 60.17 -70.76
CA PHE A 215 -15.31 60.74 -71.61
C PHE A 215 -15.93 61.64 -72.70
N PRO A 216 -15.18 62.65 -73.21
CA PRO A 216 -15.72 63.80 -73.91
C PRO A 216 -16.06 63.50 -75.37
N LEU A 217 -17.22 63.96 -75.84
CA LEU A 217 -17.48 64.13 -77.26
C LEU A 217 -16.84 65.45 -77.72
N CYS A 218 -15.87 65.33 -78.63
CA CYS A 218 -15.36 66.42 -79.45
C CYS A 218 -16.51 67.16 -80.17
N ILE A 219 -16.58 68.48 -79.99
CA ILE A 219 -16.79 69.47 -81.06
C ILE A 219 -15.72 70.54 -80.86
#